data_AF-A0A564TTZ3-F1
#
_entry.id   AF-A0A564TTZ3-F1
#
_cell.length_a   1.000
_cell.length_b   1.000
_cell.length_c   1.000
_cell.angle_alpha   90.00
_cell.angle_beta   90.00
_cell.angle_gamma   90.00
#
_symmetry.space_group_name_H-M   'P 1'
#
loop_
_entity.id
_entity.type
_entity.pdbx_description
1 polymer ?
#
loop_
_entity_poly.entity_id
_entity_poly.type
_entity_poly.pdbx_seq_one_letter_code
_entity_poly.pdbx_strand_id
1 'polypeptide(L)'
;MFYTIEELVQQADRDYQGNIAELMIATETELTGRERHEILALMTRNLEVMKESVQAGLSPEKSPTGLTGGDAVKLDAYIKKGNTLADSAVLGAARNAMAVNESNAKMGLVCATPTAGCLPAVLTTAIEKLGLSES
;
A
#
# COMPACT_ATOMS: atom_id res chain seq x y z
N MET A 1 22.02 2.94 -11.78
CA MET A 1 20.72 3.15 -12.47
C MET A 1 20.53 2.07 -13.54
N PHE A 2 19.33 1.51 -13.66
CA PHE A 2 18.95 0.49 -14.65
C PHE A 2 17.82 1.03 -15.53
N TYR A 3 17.79 0.63 -16.80
CA TYR A 3 16.80 1.08 -17.79
C TYR A 3 15.87 -0.04 -18.27
N THR A 4 16.18 -1.29 -17.92
CA THR A 4 15.35 -2.46 -18.24
C THR A 4 15.18 -3.37 -17.02
N ILE A 5 14.15 -4.23 -17.05
CA ILE A 5 13.95 -5.25 -16.01
C ILE A 5 15.09 -6.28 -16.02
N GLU A 6 15.64 -6.60 -17.20
CA GLU A 6 16.80 -7.48 -17.31
C GLU A 6 18.01 -6.90 -16.58
N GLU A 7 18.31 -5.63 -16.79
CA GLU A 7 19.41 -4.94 -16.08
C GLU A 7 19.18 -4.90 -14.57
N LEU A 8 17.96 -4.63 -14.13
CA LEU A 8 17.59 -4.64 -12.70
C LEU A 8 17.92 -6.00 -12.06
N VAL A 9 17.46 -7.08 -12.69
CA VAL A 9 17.67 -8.44 -12.17
C VAL A 9 19.15 -8.80 -12.17
N GLN A 10 19.86 -8.55 -13.27
CA GLN A 10 21.30 -8.84 -13.37
C GLN A 10 22.13 -8.06 -12.34
N GLN A 11 21.80 -6.79 -12.08
CA GLN A 11 22.48 -5.99 -11.05
C GLN A 11 22.18 -6.52 -9.65
N ALA A 12 20.93 -6.89 -9.36
CA ALA A 12 20.56 -7.46 -8.07
C ALA A 12 21.28 -8.79 -7.82
N ASP A 13 21.35 -9.67 -8.81
CA ASP A 13 22.06 -10.96 -8.71
C ASP A 13 23.57 -10.78 -8.49
N ARG A 14 24.19 -9.88 -9.27
CA ARG A 14 25.64 -9.67 -9.23
C ARG A 14 26.10 -9.00 -7.93
N ASP A 15 25.37 -7.97 -7.48
CA ASP A 15 25.87 -7.05 -6.46
C ASP A 15 25.14 -7.21 -5.10
N TYR A 16 23.96 -7.85 -5.07
CA TYR A 16 23.07 -7.91 -3.90
C TYR A 16 22.47 -9.30 -3.63
N GLN A 17 23.07 -10.39 -4.13
CA GLN A 17 22.60 -11.76 -3.91
C GLN A 17 21.14 -11.99 -4.35
N GLY A 18 20.71 -11.30 -5.41
CA GLY A 18 19.34 -11.33 -5.93
C GLY A 18 18.35 -10.47 -5.15
N ASN A 19 18.78 -9.72 -4.14
CA ASN A 19 17.91 -8.88 -3.34
C ASN A 19 17.67 -7.52 -4.01
N ILE A 20 16.53 -7.40 -4.68
CA ILE A 20 16.10 -6.16 -5.34
C ILE A 20 15.91 -5.01 -4.33
N ALA A 21 15.41 -5.28 -3.12
CA ALA A 21 15.17 -4.22 -2.14
C ALA A 21 16.49 -3.54 -1.70
N GLU A 22 17.56 -4.31 -1.52
CA GLU A 22 18.88 -3.79 -1.20
C GLU A 22 19.47 -2.96 -2.33
N LEU A 23 19.32 -3.42 -3.58
CA LEU A 23 19.70 -2.65 -4.77
C LEU A 23 18.93 -1.31 -4.83
N MET A 24 17.63 -1.32 -4.54
CA MET A 24 16.81 -0.11 -4.56
C MET A 24 17.21 0.88 -3.45
N ILE A 25 17.51 0.40 -2.25
CA ILE A 25 17.99 1.26 -1.15
C ILE A 25 19.34 1.88 -1.51
N ALA A 26 20.28 1.09 -2.06
CA ALA A 26 21.57 1.60 -2.49
C ALA A 26 21.45 2.63 -3.61
N THR A 27 20.55 2.38 -4.57
CA THR A 27 20.23 3.34 -5.65
C THR A 27 19.68 4.65 -5.07
N GLU A 28 18.78 4.58 -4.08
CA GLU A 28 18.21 5.76 -3.43
C GLU A 28 19.26 6.55 -2.65
N THR A 29 20.19 5.87 -1.97
CA THR A 29 21.35 6.52 -1.32
C THR A 29 22.22 7.25 -2.35
N GLU A 30 22.51 6.64 -3.49
CA GLU A 30 23.29 7.27 -4.57
C GLU A 30 22.58 8.50 -5.15
N LEU A 31 21.26 8.44 -5.38
CA LEU A 31 20.49 9.50 -6.02
C LEU A 31 20.18 10.68 -5.10
N THR A 32 19.96 10.43 -3.81
CA THR A 32 19.49 11.45 -2.86
C THR A 32 20.57 11.92 -1.88
N GLY A 33 21.65 11.14 -1.72
CA GLY A 33 22.66 11.35 -0.68
C GLY A 33 22.18 11.01 0.73
N ARG A 34 20.99 10.40 0.89
CA ARG A 34 20.45 9.99 2.19
C ARG A 34 21.10 8.71 2.68
N GLU A 35 21.29 8.64 3.98
CA GLU A 35 21.71 7.42 4.66
C GLU A 35 20.58 6.38 4.64
N ARG A 36 20.94 5.09 4.67
CA ARG A 36 19.99 3.97 4.66
C ARG A 36 18.86 4.14 5.68
N HIS A 37 19.20 4.52 6.91
CA HIS A 37 18.22 4.65 7.99
C HIS A 37 17.18 5.75 7.73
N GLU A 38 17.57 6.82 7.02
CA GLU A 38 16.64 7.90 6.64
C GLU A 38 15.67 7.42 5.56
N ILE A 39 16.17 6.65 4.57
CA ILE A 39 15.36 6.05 3.52
C ILE A 39 14.34 5.09 4.14
N LEU A 40 14.77 4.21 5.04
CA LEU A 40 13.88 3.30 5.76
C LEU A 40 12.85 4.04 6.60
N ALA A 41 13.24 5.11 7.31
CA ALA A 41 12.30 5.92 8.08
C ALA A 41 11.23 6.59 7.19
N LEU A 42 11.61 7.06 6.00
CA LEU A 42 10.65 7.60 5.02
C LEU A 42 9.70 6.50 4.49
N MET A 43 10.22 5.31 4.19
CA MET A 43 9.41 4.17 3.77
C MET A 43 8.42 3.74 4.87
N THR A 44 8.86 3.68 6.12
CA THR A 44 8.01 3.39 7.28
C THR A 44 6.89 4.42 7.41
N ARG A 45 7.23 5.71 7.37
CA ARG A 45 6.22 6.77 7.43
C ARG A 45 5.20 6.69 6.29
N ASN A 46 5.65 6.38 5.08
CA ASN A 46 4.75 6.16 3.96
C ASN A 46 3.81 4.98 4.22
N LEU A 47 4.31 3.87 4.75
CA LEU A 47 3.51 2.71 5.12
C LEU A 47 2.48 3.02 6.21
N GLU A 48 2.84 3.81 7.22
CA GLU A 48 1.91 4.30 8.26
C GLU A 48 0.75 5.08 7.63
N VAL A 49 1.06 6.06 6.77
CA VAL A 49 0.05 6.84 6.04
C VAL A 49 -0.84 5.94 5.18
N MET A 50 -0.28 4.91 4.53
CA MET A 50 -1.06 3.93 3.78
C MET A 50 -2.05 3.18 4.68
N LYS A 51 -1.60 2.68 5.84
CA LYS A 51 -2.45 1.98 6.82
C LYS A 51 -3.56 2.90 7.35
N GLU A 52 -3.21 4.12 7.73
CA GLU A 52 -4.16 5.13 8.22
C GLU A 52 -5.22 5.48 7.16
N SER A 53 -4.83 5.60 5.89
CA SER A 53 -5.77 5.92 4.81
C SER A 53 -6.84 4.83 4.59
N VAL A 54 -6.48 3.55 4.81
CA VAL A 54 -7.44 2.44 4.81
C VAL A 54 -8.39 2.56 5.98
N GLN A 55 -7.89 2.83 7.20
CA GLN A 55 -8.73 2.94 8.39
C GLN A 55 -9.68 4.15 8.32
N ALA A 56 -9.19 5.31 7.90
CA ALA A 56 -10.00 6.51 7.72
C ALA A 56 -11.10 6.31 6.65
N GLY A 57 -10.80 5.52 5.61
CA GLY A 57 -11.72 5.15 4.56
C GLY A 57 -12.83 4.19 4.98
N LEU A 58 -12.60 3.36 6.01
CA LEU A 58 -13.61 2.46 6.61
C LEU A 58 -14.60 3.23 7.49
N SER A 59 -15.20 4.27 6.91
CA SER A 59 -16.13 5.17 7.56
C SER A 59 -17.45 5.23 6.78
N PRO A 60 -18.62 5.24 7.46
CA PRO A 60 -19.91 5.34 6.80
C PRO A 60 -20.18 6.75 6.25
N GLU A 61 -19.34 7.73 6.58
CA GLU A 61 -19.50 9.11 6.14
C GLU A 61 -19.32 9.23 4.62
N LYS A 62 -20.00 10.21 4.03
CA LYS A 62 -19.86 10.53 2.61
C LYS A 62 -18.85 11.64 2.39
N SER A 63 -18.34 11.74 1.16
CA SER A 63 -17.56 12.89 0.69
C SER A 63 -18.37 14.19 0.79
N PRO A 64 -17.71 15.36 0.75
CA PRO A 64 -18.40 16.65 0.73
C PRO A 64 -19.42 16.82 -0.41
N THR A 65 -19.20 16.14 -1.55
CA THR A 65 -20.12 16.13 -2.69
C THR A 65 -21.31 15.17 -2.50
N GLY A 66 -21.25 14.27 -1.52
CA GLY A 66 -22.26 13.24 -1.27
C GLY A 66 -22.29 12.09 -2.28
N LEU A 67 -21.40 12.08 -3.27
CA LEU A 67 -21.39 11.10 -4.36
C LEU A 67 -20.71 9.77 -4.02
N THR A 68 -19.80 9.76 -3.05
CA THR A 68 -19.05 8.56 -2.64
C THR A 68 -18.92 8.49 -1.13
N GLY A 69 -18.74 7.28 -0.59
CA GLY A 69 -18.56 7.03 0.84
C GLY A 69 -19.52 5.98 1.39
N GLY A 70 -19.00 5.13 2.27
CA GLY A 70 -19.73 4.07 2.96
C GLY A 70 -19.78 2.74 2.20
N ASP A 71 -19.25 2.65 0.97
CA ASP A 71 -19.23 1.41 0.21
C ASP A 71 -18.15 0.47 0.77
N ALA A 72 -17.02 0.99 1.23
CA ALA A 72 -16.00 0.21 1.94
C ALA A 72 -16.57 -0.46 3.21
N VAL A 73 -17.38 0.27 3.98
CA VAL A 73 -18.09 -0.26 5.17
C VAL A 73 -19.12 -1.31 4.77
N LYS A 74 -19.87 -1.08 3.70
CA LYS A 74 -20.85 -2.05 3.18
C LYS A 74 -20.18 -3.35 2.75
N LEU A 75 -19.03 -3.26 2.08
CA LEU A 75 -18.25 -4.43 1.67
C LEU A 75 -17.66 -5.16 2.88
N ASP A 76 -17.14 -4.44 3.88
CA ASP A 76 -16.65 -5.02 5.13
C ASP A 76 -17.75 -5.81 5.87
N ALA A 77 -18.96 -5.26 5.94
CA ALA A 77 -20.12 -5.95 6.51
C ALA A 77 -20.53 -7.19 5.70
N TYR A 78 -20.41 -7.15 4.37
CA TYR A 78 -20.65 -8.32 3.52
C TYR A 78 -19.61 -9.44 3.78
N ILE A 79 -18.32 -9.09 3.86
CA ILE A 79 -17.24 -10.03 4.17
C ILE A 79 -17.49 -10.71 5.53
N LYS A 80 -17.84 -9.92 6.56
CA LYS A 80 -18.11 -10.42 7.93
C LYS A 80 -19.31 -11.36 8.03
N LYS A 81 -20.26 -11.33 7.07
CA LYS A 81 -21.37 -12.30 7.01
C LYS A 81 -20.93 -13.70 6.58
N GLY A 82 -19.75 -13.84 5.96
CA GLY A 82 -19.12 -15.14 5.66
C GLY A 82 -19.68 -15.91 4.46
N ASN A 83 -20.76 -15.45 3.81
CA ASN A 83 -21.30 -16.08 2.60
C ASN A 83 -20.73 -15.42 1.33
N THR A 84 -19.43 -15.59 1.10
CA THR A 84 -18.70 -14.96 0.00
C THR A 84 -18.24 -15.98 -1.04
N LEU A 85 -18.19 -15.56 -2.31
CA LEU A 85 -17.68 -16.41 -3.40
C LEU A 85 -16.14 -16.41 -3.45
N ALA A 86 -15.51 -15.28 -3.13
CA ALA A 86 -14.06 -15.11 -3.15
C ALA A 86 -13.44 -15.23 -1.75
N ASP A 87 -12.14 -15.54 -1.69
CA ASP A 87 -11.35 -15.60 -0.45
C ASP A 87 -11.29 -14.22 0.24
N SER A 88 -11.07 -14.26 1.56
CA SER A 88 -10.94 -13.06 2.39
C SER A 88 -9.83 -12.12 1.93
N ALA A 89 -8.76 -12.61 1.30
CA ALA A 89 -7.68 -11.76 0.78
C ALA A 89 -8.14 -10.92 -0.43
N VAL A 90 -8.86 -11.53 -1.37
CA VAL A 90 -9.35 -10.82 -2.57
C VAL A 90 -10.36 -9.75 -2.17
N LEU A 91 -11.29 -10.11 -1.29
CA LEU A 91 -12.31 -9.17 -0.81
C LEU A 91 -11.73 -8.11 0.13
N GLY A 92 -10.75 -8.48 0.96
CA GLY A 92 -10.00 -7.57 1.82
C GLY A 92 -9.24 -6.52 1.00
N ALA A 93 -8.57 -6.92 -0.08
CA ALA A 93 -7.89 -5.98 -0.96
C ALA A 93 -8.88 -5.03 -1.66
N ALA A 94 -10.00 -5.55 -2.16
CA ALA A 94 -11.05 -4.70 -2.75
C ALA A 94 -11.62 -3.70 -1.73
N ARG A 95 -11.92 -4.16 -0.51
CA ARG A 95 -12.37 -3.32 0.61
C ARG A 95 -11.35 -2.22 0.92
N ASN A 96 -10.07 -2.57 1.06
CA ASN A 96 -9.03 -1.61 1.42
C ASN A 96 -8.81 -0.59 0.29
N ALA A 97 -8.89 -1.00 -0.98
CA ALA A 97 -8.79 -0.09 -2.12
C ALA A 97 -9.96 0.90 -2.16
N MET A 98 -11.18 0.41 -1.92
CA MET A 98 -12.37 1.27 -1.80
C MET A 98 -12.23 2.26 -0.64
N ALA A 99 -11.76 1.80 0.52
CA ALA A 99 -11.54 2.66 1.68
C ALA A 99 -10.57 3.81 1.35
N VAL A 100 -9.42 3.52 0.73
CA VAL A 100 -8.45 4.55 0.37
C VAL A 100 -9.03 5.53 -0.65
N ASN A 101 -9.80 5.05 -1.63
CA ASN A 101 -10.47 5.93 -2.60
C ASN A 101 -11.52 6.84 -1.94
N GLU A 102 -12.27 6.33 -0.97
CA GLU A 102 -13.22 7.13 -0.19
C GLU A 102 -12.51 8.15 0.70
N SER A 103 -11.38 7.77 1.32
CA SER A 103 -10.53 8.70 2.07
C SER A 103 -10.03 9.83 1.17
N ASN A 104 -9.50 9.50 -0.01
CA ASN A 104 -9.07 10.48 -1.01
C ASN A 104 -10.22 11.40 -1.46
N ALA A 105 -11.41 10.85 -1.71
CA ALA A 105 -12.58 11.63 -2.10
C ALA A 105 -13.12 12.54 -0.98
N LYS A 106 -12.80 12.24 0.28
CA LYS A 106 -13.05 13.08 1.45
C LYS A 106 -11.94 14.11 1.67
N MET A 107 -10.95 14.20 0.76
CA MET A 107 -9.74 15.02 0.90
C MET A 107 -8.89 14.64 2.12
N GLY A 108 -8.94 13.36 2.51
CA GLY A 108 -8.08 12.79 3.55
C GLY A 108 -6.63 12.64 3.09
N LEU A 109 -5.73 12.45 4.05
CA LEU A 109 -4.32 12.20 3.75
C LEU A 109 -4.15 10.82 3.09
N VAL A 110 -3.47 10.77 1.94
CA VAL A 110 -3.16 9.53 1.21
C VAL A 110 -1.71 9.53 0.72
N CYS A 111 -1.11 8.34 0.63
CA CYS A 111 0.21 8.16 0.01
C CYS A 111 0.04 7.94 -1.50
N ALA A 112 0.75 8.70 -2.33
CA ALA A 112 0.69 8.61 -3.78
C ALA A 112 1.71 7.60 -4.32
N THR A 113 1.26 6.53 -4.99
CA THR A 113 2.16 5.46 -5.46
C THR A 113 1.65 4.70 -6.71
N PRO A 114 1.83 5.18 -7.95
CA PRO A 114 1.85 6.57 -8.44
C PRO A 114 0.46 7.23 -8.47
N THR A 115 -0.62 6.45 -8.28
CA THR A 115 -1.98 6.92 -8.00
C THR A 115 -2.44 6.33 -6.66
N ALA A 116 -3.33 7.02 -5.94
CA ALA A 116 -3.81 6.56 -4.64
C ALA A 116 -4.66 5.28 -4.78
N GLY A 117 -4.63 4.39 -3.78
CA GLY A 117 -5.57 3.27 -3.66
C GLY A 117 -4.94 1.87 -3.76
N CYS A 118 -4.21 1.57 -4.83
CA CYS A 118 -3.81 0.19 -5.13
C CYS A 118 -2.74 -0.36 -4.18
N LEU A 119 -1.63 0.35 -4.00
CA LEU A 119 -0.53 -0.13 -3.15
C LEU A 119 -0.91 -0.25 -1.66
N PRO A 120 -1.59 0.75 -1.03
CA PRO A 120 -2.06 0.62 0.34
C PRO A 120 -2.94 -0.61 0.54
N ALA A 121 -3.83 -0.89 -0.42
CA ALA A 121 -4.76 -2.00 -0.34
C ALA A 121 -4.07 -3.37 -0.37
N VAL A 122 -3.11 -3.55 -1.29
CA VAL A 122 -2.37 -4.81 -1.42
C VAL A 122 -1.46 -5.03 -0.22
N LEU A 123 -0.71 -4.01 0.21
CA LEU A 123 0.21 -4.12 1.35
C LEU A 123 -0.52 -4.44 2.65
N THR A 124 -1.59 -3.71 2.98
CA THR A 124 -2.37 -3.97 4.19
C THR A 124 -3.00 -5.35 4.19
N THR A 125 -3.51 -5.82 3.04
CA THR A 125 -4.02 -7.18 2.90
C THR A 125 -2.95 -8.23 3.09
N ALA A 126 -1.76 -8.04 2.50
CA ALA A 126 -0.64 -8.97 2.65
C ALA A 126 -0.14 -9.03 4.10
N ILE A 127 -0.04 -7.88 4.77
CA ILE A 127 0.33 -7.79 6.18
C ILE A 127 -0.64 -8.59 7.05
N GLU A 128 -1.95 -8.40 6.88
CA GLU A 128 -2.97 -9.11 7.65
C GLU A 128 -2.99 -10.62 7.33
N LYS A 129 -2.97 -11.00 6.05
CA LYS A 129 -3.12 -12.40 5.61
C LYS A 129 -1.89 -13.25 5.92
N LEU A 130 -0.70 -12.69 5.80
CA LEU A 130 0.58 -13.40 5.97
C LEU A 130 1.24 -13.14 7.33
N GLY A 131 0.65 -12.28 8.17
CA GLY A 131 1.20 -11.96 9.50
C GLY A 131 2.55 -11.24 9.43
N LEU A 132 2.73 -10.33 8.48
CA LEU A 132 4.00 -9.64 8.25
C LEU A 132 4.24 -8.54 9.28
N SER A 133 5.50 -8.37 9.68
CA SER A 133 5.97 -7.28 10.53
C SER A 133 6.96 -6.38 9.78
N GLU A 134 7.12 -5.17 10.27
CA GLU A 134 8.23 -4.29 9.87
C GLU A 134 9.48 -4.79 10.63
N SER A 135 10.41 -5.41 9.91
CA SER A 135 11.66 -5.97 10.44
C SER A 135 12.86 -5.39 9.72
#